data_AF-A0A2J1DTN6-F1
#
_entry.id   AF-A0A2J1DTN6-F1
#
_cell.length_a   1.000
_cell.length_b   1.000
_cell.length_c   1.000
_cell.angle_alpha   90.00
_cell.angle_beta   90.00
_cell.angle_gamma   90.00
#
_symmetry.space_group_name_H-M   'P 1'
#
loop_
_entity.id
_entity.type
_entity.pdbx_description
1 polymer ?
#
loop_
_entity_poly.entity_id
_entity_poly.type
_entity_poly.pdbx_seq_one_letter_code
_entity_poly.pdbx_strand_id
1 'polypeptide(L)'
;MINSDTSMVNVASNVAHFFDEEGCGKCSICREGTRRAAEILSRFSRGQGNRNELEWLLELHEVMKDTASCGLGQVALNVAASAIRNFKGEFLAQVRRRKAYGYAKC
;
A
#
# COMPACT_ATOMS: atom_id res chain seq x y z
N MET A 1 -16.96 8.56 5.01
CA MET A 1 -16.16 9.78 4.74
C MET A 1 -14.86 9.65 5.53
N ILE A 2 -13.71 9.91 4.90
CA ILE A 2 -12.39 9.85 5.57
C ILE A 2 -12.16 11.20 6.26
N ASN A 3 -11.67 11.18 7.50
CA ASN A 3 -11.36 12.37 8.31
C ASN A 3 -9.95 12.28 8.92
N SER A 4 -9.56 13.28 9.71
CA SER A 4 -8.24 13.38 10.34
C SER A 4 -7.92 12.27 11.36
N ASP A 5 -8.93 11.59 11.88
CA ASP A 5 -8.74 10.48 12.84
C ASP A 5 -8.48 9.15 12.13
N THR A 6 -8.61 9.12 10.80
CA THR A 6 -8.44 7.93 9.97
C THR A 6 -7.00 7.83 9.48
N SER A 7 -6.33 6.71 9.75
CA SER A 7 -4.98 6.45 9.24
C SER A 7 -5.00 6.18 7.73
N MET A 8 -4.30 7.02 6.96
CA MET A 8 -4.18 6.83 5.51
C MET A 8 -3.38 5.58 5.14
N VAL A 9 -2.50 5.11 6.03
CA VAL A 9 -1.78 3.83 5.87
C VAL A 9 -2.76 2.65 5.91
N ASN A 10 -3.70 2.65 6.86
CA ASN A 10 -4.71 1.60 6.97
C ASN A 10 -5.73 1.68 5.82
N VAL A 11 -6.12 2.88 5.39
CA VAL A 11 -6.98 3.05 4.20
C VAL A 11 -6.32 2.45 2.97
N ALA A 12 -5.05 2.80 2.71
CA ALA A 12 -4.30 2.25 1.58
C ALA A 12 -4.20 0.72 1.67
N SER A 13 -3.88 0.18 2.86
CA SER A 13 -3.80 -1.27 3.08
C SER A 13 -5.13 -1.97 2.82
N ASN A 14 -6.24 -1.44 3.33
CA ASN A 14 -7.56 -2.05 3.17
C ASN A 14 -8.02 -2.06 1.71
N VAL A 15 -7.79 -0.96 0.98
CA VAL A 15 -8.13 -0.90 -0.45
C VAL A 15 -7.26 -1.84 -1.28
N ALA A 16 -5.97 -1.96 -0.96
CA ALA A 16 -5.10 -2.91 -1.66
C ALA A 16 -5.54 -4.37 -1.46
N HIS A 17 -5.95 -4.74 -0.23
CA HIS A 17 -6.54 -6.05 0.05
C HIS A 17 -7.82 -6.29 -0.74
N PHE A 18 -8.72 -5.31 -0.81
CA PHE A 18 -9.92 -5.42 -1.65
C PHE A 18 -9.58 -5.76 -3.10
N PHE A 19 -8.59 -5.09 -3.71
CA PHE A 19 -8.19 -5.40 -5.09
C PHE A 19 -7.47 -6.75 -5.24
N ASP A 20 -6.79 -7.24 -4.21
CA ASP A 20 -6.20 -8.58 -4.20
C ASP A 20 -7.28 -9.67 -4.11
N GLU A 21 -8.29 -9.48 -3.26
CA GLU A 21 -9.34 -10.46 -3.00
C GLU A 21 -10.42 -10.48 -4.09
N GLU A 22 -10.85 -9.30 -4.55
CA GLU A 22 -11.99 -9.14 -5.50
C GLU A 22 -11.54 -9.02 -6.97
N GLY A 23 -10.23 -9.05 -7.22
CA GLY A 23 -9.69 -9.03 -8.56
C GLY A 23 -10.12 -10.26 -9.38
N CYS A 24 -10.48 -10.07 -10.65
CA CYS A 24 -10.91 -11.18 -11.53
C CYS A 24 -9.81 -12.24 -11.83
N GLY A 25 -8.56 -12.00 -11.42
CA GLY A 25 -7.44 -12.96 -11.53
C GLY A 25 -6.86 -13.21 -12.93
N LYS A 26 -7.43 -12.60 -13.99
CA LYS A 26 -7.10 -12.90 -15.39
C LYS A 26 -5.70 -12.45 -15.83
N CYS A 27 -5.26 -11.24 -15.47
CA CYS A 27 -3.92 -10.77 -15.82
C CYS A 27 -2.96 -10.94 -14.64
N SER A 28 -1.77 -11.49 -14.92
CA SER A 28 -0.74 -11.77 -13.91
C SER A 28 -0.24 -10.49 -13.23
N ILE A 29 -0.05 -9.41 -13.99
CA ILE A 29 0.41 -8.13 -13.45
C ILE A 29 -0.56 -7.57 -12.41
N CYS A 30 -1.89 -7.66 -12.65
CA CYS A 30 -2.85 -7.24 -11.65
C CYS A 30 -2.84 -8.20 -10.46
N ARG A 31 -3.00 -9.52 -10.69
CA ARG A 31 -3.14 -10.51 -9.61
C ARG A 31 -1.93 -10.54 -8.66
N GLU A 32 -0.72 -10.60 -9.22
CA GLU A 32 0.50 -10.62 -8.40
C GLU A 32 0.86 -9.23 -7.87
N GLY A 33 0.56 -8.18 -8.64
CA GLY A 33 0.81 -6.79 -8.24
C GLY A 33 -0.05 -6.36 -7.05
N THR A 34 -1.35 -6.62 -7.08
CA THR A 34 -2.25 -6.30 -5.95
C THR A 34 -1.87 -7.08 -4.70
N ARG A 35 -1.57 -8.38 -4.83
CA ARG A 35 -1.08 -9.20 -3.72
C ARG A 35 0.16 -8.61 -3.08
N ARG A 36 1.15 -8.30 -3.90
CA ARG A 36 2.42 -7.78 -3.41
C ARG A 36 2.26 -6.40 -2.77
N ALA A 37 1.40 -5.56 -3.33
CA ALA A 37 1.07 -4.27 -2.74
C ALA A 37 0.37 -4.43 -1.37
N ALA A 38 -0.61 -5.34 -1.27
CA ALA A 38 -1.34 -5.64 -0.05
C ALA A 38 -0.41 -6.18 1.06
N GLU A 39 0.53 -7.07 0.73
CA GLU A 39 1.56 -7.56 1.65
C GLU A 39 2.42 -6.43 2.23
N ILE A 40 2.93 -5.55 1.36
CA ILE A 40 3.80 -4.44 1.77
C ILE A 40 3.01 -3.44 2.62
N LEU A 41 1.81 -3.07 2.19
CA LEU A 41 0.97 -2.12 2.93
C LEU A 41 0.54 -2.68 4.29
N SER A 42 0.29 -3.99 4.39
CA SER A 42 0.05 -4.66 5.67
C SER A 42 1.25 -4.55 6.62
N ARG A 43 2.47 -4.65 6.09
CA ARG A 43 3.69 -4.43 6.89
C ARG A 43 3.76 -2.98 7.36
N PHE A 44 3.42 -2.00 6.53
CA PHE A 44 3.35 -0.60 6.95
C PHE A 44 2.32 -0.37 8.05
N SER A 45 1.12 -0.93 7.94
CA SER A 45 0.09 -0.87 8.99
C SER A 45 0.58 -1.47 10.32
N ARG A 46 1.47 -2.48 10.28
CA ARG A 46 2.13 -3.06 11.47
C ARG A 46 3.41 -2.35 11.92
N GLY A 47 3.84 -1.28 11.22
CA GLY A 47 5.09 -0.57 11.49
C GLY A 47 6.36 -1.35 11.14
N GLN A 48 6.25 -2.30 10.21
CA GLN A 48 7.32 -3.22 9.75
C GLN A 48 7.78 -2.93 8.30
N GLY A 49 7.27 -1.87 7.68
CA GLY A 49 7.67 -1.43 6.34
C GLY A 49 9.00 -0.67 6.33
N ASN A 50 9.58 -0.49 5.15
CA ASN A 50 10.81 0.28 4.95
C ASN A 50 10.67 1.31 3.83
N ARG A 51 11.49 2.37 3.84
CA ARG A 51 11.37 3.49 2.90
C ARG A 51 11.40 3.05 1.42
N ASN A 52 12.26 2.11 1.07
CA ASN A 52 12.45 1.67 -0.32
C ASN A 52 11.21 0.93 -0.83
N GLU A 53 10.46 0.26 0.04
CA GLU A 53 9.16 -0.35 -0.32
C GLU A 53 8.11 0.69 -0.75
N LEU A 54 8.16 1.93 -0.24
CA LEU A 54 7.25 2.97 -0.71
C LEU A 54 7.56 3.41 -2.14
N GLU A 55 8.86 3.48 -2.48
CA GLU A 55 9.30 3.82 -3.84
C GLU A 55 8.97 2.67 -4.80
N TRP A 56 9.20 1.44 -4.37
CA TRP A 56 8.80 0.24 -5.11
C TRP A 56 7.28 0.15 -5.37
N LEU A 57 6.45 0.51 -4.38
CA LEU A 57 4.99 0.57 -4.57
C LEU A 57 4.56 1.61 -5.62
N LEU A 58 5.29 2.73 -5.72
CA LEU A 58 5.01 3.74 -6.75
C LEU A 58 5.44 3.26 -8.14
N GLU A 59 6.57 2.56 -8.25
CA GLU A 59 6.99 1.92 -9.50
C GLU A 59 6.00 0.84 -9.95
N LEU A 60 5.58 -0.03 -9.03
CA LEU A 60 4.57 -1.05 -9.31
C LEU A 60 3.26 -0.43 -9.79
N HIS A 61 2.84 0.69 -9.19
CA HIS A 61 1.66 1.43 -9.62
C HIS A 61 1.75 1.87 -11.09
N GLU A 62 2.86 2.45 -11.53
CA GLU A 62 3.02 2.86 -12.94
C GLU A 62 3.07 1.63 -13.86
N VAL A 63 3.76 0.56 -13.49
CA VAL A 63 3.78 -0.69 -14.27
C VAL A 63 2.37 -1.26 -14.45
N MET A 64 1.59 -1.35 -13.37
CA MET A 64 0.21 -1.85 -13.43
C MET A 64 -0.69 -0.95 -14.26
N LYS A 65 -0.53 0.37 -14.14
CA LYS A 65 -1.28 1.36 -14.90
C LYS A 65 -1.05 1.23 -16.41
N ASP A 66 0.18 0.96 -16.84
CA ASP A 66 0.53 0.91 -18.26
C ASP A 66 0.28 -0.48 -18.89
N THR A 67 0.32 -1.55 -18.10
CA THR A 67 0.34 -2.93 -18.63
C THR A 67 -0.84 -3.80 -18.24
N ALA A 68 -1.68 -3.39 -17.29
CA ALA A 68 -2.89 -4.15 -16.95
C ALA A 68 -3.87 -4.15 -18.13
N SER A 69 -4.50 -5.31 -18.35
CA SER A 69 -5.36 -5.55 -19.51
C SER A 69 -6.72 -4.85 -19.46
N CYS A 70 -7.13 -4.31 -18.30
CA CYS A 70 -8.41 -3.63 -18.14
C CYS A 70 -8.28 -2.43 -17.18
N GLY A 71 -9.23 -1.50 -17.26
CA GLY A 71 -9.25 -0.30 -16.44
C GLY A 71 -9.22 -0.56 -14.94
N LEU A 72 -9.81 -1.67 -14.46
CA LEU A 72 -9.79 -2.02 -13.04
C LEU A 72 -8.35 -2.29 -12.54
N GLY A 73 -7.58 -3.07 -13.30
CA GLY A 73 -6.18 -3.35 -12.95
C GLY A 73 -5.30 -2.10 -13.05
N GLN A 74 -5.58 -1.22 -14.02
CA GLN A 74 -4.84 0.03 -14.20
C GLN A 74 -5.00 0.99 -13.02
N VAL A 75 -6.17 0.99 -12.36
CA VAL A 75 -6.46 1.89 -11.23
C VAL A 75 -6.30 1.25 -9.85
N ALA A 76 -6.00 -0.06 -9.78
CA ALA A 76 -6.02 -0.83 -8.53
C ALA A 76 -5.12 -0.24 -7.43
N LEU A 77 -4.00 0.39 -7.80
CA LEU A 77 -3.06 1.02 -6.84
C LEU A 77 -3.19 2.53 -6.71
N ASN A 78 -4.21 3.17 -7.31
CA ASN A 78 -4.35 4.63 -7.28
C ASN A 78 -4.46 5.19 -5.85
N VAL A 79 -5.23 4.51 -4.99
CA VAL A 79 -5.41 4.93 -3.60
C VAL A 79 -4.09 4.82 -2.84
N ALA A 80 -3.37 3.71 -2.98
CA ALA A 80 -2.08 3.51 -2.35
C ALA A 80 -1.05 4.54 -2.83
N ALA A 81 -0.91 4.74 -4.14
CA ALA A 81 0.03 5.70 -4.70
C ALA A 81 -0.28 7.14 -4.27
N SER A 82 -1.56 7.54 -4.27
CA SER A 82 -1.99 8.84 -3.77
C SER A 82 -1.70 9.01 -2.27
N ALA A 83 -2.01 7.99 -1.45
CA ALA A 83 -1.72 8.01 -0.03
C ALA A 83 -0.22 8.14 0.25
N ILE A 84 0.63 7.42 -0.49
CA ILE A 84 2.09 7.51 -0.35
C ILE A 84 2.59 8.89 -0.75
N ARG A 85 2.14 9.46 -1.87
CA ARG A 85 2.60 10.78 -2.35
C ARG A 85 2.23 11.91 -1.37
N ASN A 86 1.02 11.88 -0.81
CA ASN A 86 0.51 12.96 0.02
C ASN A 86 0.77 12.76 1.52
N PHE A 87 0.83 11.51 1.98
CA PHE A 87 0.94 11.15 3.41
C PHE A 87 2.17 10.30 3.72
N LYS A 88 3.25 10.38 2.91
CA LYS A 88 4.53 9.66 3.13
C LYS A 88 5.02 9.76 4.58
N GLY A 89 4.82 10.92 5.20
CA GLY A 89 5.17 11.19 6.60
C GLY A 89 4.50 10.22 7.57
N GLU A 90 3.22 9.88 7.39
CA GLU A 90 2.47 8.96 8.24
C GLU A 90 3.03 7.53 8.17
N PHE A 91 3.31 7.04 6.95
CA PHE A 91 3.92 5.72 6.74
C PHE A 91 5.24 5.59 7.50
N LEU A 92 6.13 6.58 7.38
CA LEU A 92 7.42 6.58 8.05
C LEU A 92 7.28 6.77 9.56
N ALA A 93 6.34 7.60 10.01
CA ALA A 93 6.06 7.81 11.43
C ALA A 93 5.55 6.53 12.11
N GLN A 94 4.70 5.74 11.43
CA GLN A 94 4.20 4.47 11.94
C GLN A 94 5.32 3.45 12.17
N VAL A 95 6.26 3.36 11.22
CA VAL A 95 7.46 2.51 11.37
C VAL A 95 8.35 2.99 12.53
N ARG A 96 8.58 4.31 12.66
CA ARG A 96 9.37 4.87 13.77
C ARG A 96 8.73 4.62 15.14
N ARG A 97 7.42 4.84 15.27
CA ARG A 97 6.66 4.60 16.51
C ARG A 97 6.79 3.15 16.96
N ARG A 98 6.69 2.18 16.03
CA ARG A 98 6.87 0.76 16.35
C ARG A 98 8.27 0.44 16.86
N LYS A 99 9.32 1.01 16.26
CA LYS A 99 10.70 0.86 16.72
C LYS A 99 10.92 1.42 18.12
N ALA A 100 10.39 2.62 18.40
CA ALA A 100 10.49 3.23 19.73
C ALA A 100 9.79 2.38 20.81
N TYR A 101 8.58 1.88 20.53
CA TYR A 101 7.86 0.98 21.46
C TYR A 101 8.56 -0.38 21.65
N GLY A 102 9.22 -0.89 20.61
CA GLY A 102 10.02 -2.11 20.70
C GLY A 102 11.25 -1.95 21.60
N TYR A 103 11.90 -0.79 21.58
CA TYR A 103 13.06 -0.49 22.43
C TYR A 103 12.68 -0.24 23.90
N ALA A 104 11.51 0.36 24.16
CA ALA A 104 11.01 0.63 25.51
C ALA A 104 10.55 -0.61 26.30
N LYS A 105 10.51 -1.80 25.65
CA LYS A 105 10.15 -3.09 26.26
C LYS A 105 11.36 -3.97 26.59
N CYS A 106 12.58 -3.52 26.31
CA CYS A 106 13.82 -4.21 26.64
C CYS A 106 14.36 -3.78 28.01
#